data_AF-A0A8H4S708-F1
#
_entry.id   AF-A0A8H4S708-F1
#
_cell.length_a   1.000
_cell.length_b   1.000
_cell.length_c   1.000
_cell.angle_alpha   90.00
_cell.angle_beta   90.00
_cell.angle_gamma   90.00
#
_symmetry.space_group_name_H-M   'P 1'
#
loop_
_entity.id
_entity.type
_entity.pdbx_description
1 polymer ?
#
loop_
_entity_poly.entity_id
_entity_poly.type
_entity_poly.pdbx_seq_one_letter_code
_entity_poly.pdbx_strand_id
1 'polypeptide(L)'
;MWALLLICTVLNTWLGMILPVLEVFIGIAHVLGFFAVFIPIIYLGPRADARSVFIQTYNLGGWRDVTLATLVGLKGTVAMFLGTDGVVHMAEEVANSSVVVPHSMLFAIAINGILGFAMLIAFLFTAGDFTAILKSQATFPFMHILESSTKSKGASIVLSSMMAIMQACAGLGGISSGSRMLWAFSRERALPGWRWIHKVRGARHTYIHAIN
;
A
#
# COMPACT_ATOMS: atom_id res chain seq x y z
N MET A 1 -0.91 -4.24 14.40
CA MET A 1 0.06 -4.64 13.37
C MET A 1 0.37 -6.13 13.42
N TRP A 2 0.92 -6.67 14.50
CA TRP A 2 1.26 -8.11 14.62
C TRP A 2 0.08 -9.07 14.41
N ALA A 3 -1.09 -8.77 14.99
CA ALA A 3 -2.30 -9.59 14.78
C ALA A 3 -2.75 -9.63 13.31
N LEU A 4 -2.61 -8.51 12.60
CA LEU A 4 -2.96 -8.40 11.19
C LEU A 4 -1.99 -9.20 10.32
N LEU A 5 -0.69 -9.18 10.65
CA LEU A 5 0.31 -10.03 10.00
C LEU A 5 0.02 -11.52 10.19
N LEU A 6 -0.35 -11.93 11.41
CA LEU A 6 -0.73 -13.32 11.70
C LEU A 6 -1.96 -13.75 10.91
N ILE A 7 -3.02 -12.93 10.89
CA ILE A 7 -4.22 -13.18 10.08
C ILE A 7 -3.84 -13.30 8.61
N CYS A 8 -3.02 -12.38 8.10
CA CYS A 8 -2.60 -12.42 6.70
C CYS A 8 -1.79 -13.69 6.38
N THR A 9 -0.94 -14.14 7.31
CA THR A 9 -0.16 -15.38 7.15
C THR A 9 -1.05 -16.62 7.11
N VAL A 10 -2.05 -16.70 7.99
CA VAL A 10 -3.03 -17.80 8.02
C VAL A 10 -3.86 -17.83 6.75
N LEU A 11 -4.41 -16.68 6.35
CA LEU A 11 -5.20 -16.56 5.12
C LEU A 11 -4.37 -16.92 3.88
N ASN A 12 -3.12 -16.45 3.78
CA ASN A 12 -2.24 -16.78 2.67
C ASN A 12 -1.97 -18.30 2.57
N THR A 13 -1.87 -18.99 3.72
CA THR A 13 -1.67 -20.44 3.75
C THR A 13 -2.88 -21.22 3.24
N TRP A 14 -4.11 -20.71 3.43
CA TRP A 14 -5.34 -21.41 3.06
C TRP A 14 -5.95 -20.97 1.73
N LEU A 15 -5.75 -19.72 1.30
CA LEU A 15 -6.40 -19.11 0.13
C LEU A 15 -5.54 -19.08 -1.14
N GLY A 16 -4.38 -19.77 -1.17
CA GLY A 16 -3.46 -19.72 -2.31
C GLY A 16 -4.07 -20.03 -3.70
N MET A 17 -5.19 -20.77 -3.76
CA MET A 17 -5.90 -21.02 -5.03
C MET A 17 -6.86 -19.89 -5.47
N ILE A 18 -7.36 -19.09 -4.53
CA ILE A 18 -8.30 -17.97 -4.80
C ILE A 18 -7.53 -16.65 -4.97
N LEU A 19 -6.25 -16.63 -4.58
CA LEU A 19 -5.41 -15.44 -4.56
C LEU A 19 -5.38 -14.68 -5.89
N PRO A 20 -5.22 -15.32 -7.07
CA PRO A 20 -5.19 -14.59 -8.35
C PRO A 20 -6.51 -13.86 -8.66
N VAL A 21 -7.65 -14.47 -8.34
CA VAL A 21 -8.97 -13.85 -8.53
C VAL A 21 -9.17 -12.69 -7.55
N LEU A 22 -8.74 -12.89 -6.31
CA LEU A 22 -8.80 -11.87 -5.27
C LEU A 22 -7.91 -10.66 -5.62
N GLU A 23 -6.72 -10.87 -6.19
CA GLU A 23 -5.82 -9.81 -6.63
C GLU A 23 -6.44 -8.90 -7.70
N VAL A 24 -7.14 -9.48 -8.69
CA VAL A 24 -7.88 -8.68 -9.69
C VAL A 24 -8.99 -7.85 -9.03
N PHE A 25 -9.75 -8.47 -8.13
CA PHE A 25 -10.81 -7.75 -7.39
C PHE A 25 -10.24 -6.63 -6.52
N ILE A 26 -9.14 -6.87 -5.81
CA ILE A 26 -8.42 -5.88 -5.02
C ILE A 26 -7.94 -4.74 -5.92
N GLY A 27 -7.42 -5.03 -7.11
CA GLY A 27 -7.00 -4.02 -8.09
C GLY A 27 -8.15 -3.11 -8.52
N ILE A 28 -9.32 -3.68 -8.84
CA ILE A 28 -10.53 -2.91 -9.17
C ILE A 28 -10.97 -2.06 -7.96
N ALA A 29 -11.04 -2.68 -6.78
CA ALA A 29 -11.42 -2.00 -5.55
C ALA A 29 -10.42 -0.89 -5.15
N HIS A 30 -9.14 -1.02 -5.50
CA HIS A 30 -8.12 0.01 -5.28
C HIS A 30 -8.40 1.25 -6.12
N VAL A 31 -8.68 1.07 -7.41
CA VAL A 31 -9.03 2.19 -8.31
C VAL A 31 -10.35 2.85 -7.89
N LEU A 32 -11.38 2.06 -7.57
CA LEU A 32 -12.65 2.60 -7.08
C LEU A 32 -12.50 3.29 -5.72
N GLY A 33 -11.70 2.70 -4.82
CA GLY A 33 -11.38 3.24 -3.51
C GLY A 33 -10.68 4.59 -3.60
N PHE A 34 -9.79 4.78 -4.57
CA PHE A 34 -9.20 6.08 -4.86
C PHE A 34 -10.28 7.13 -5.11
N PHE A 35 -11.20 6.90 -6.04
CA PHE A 35 -12.27 7.86 -6.33
C PHE A 35 -13.23 8.06 -5.16
N ALA A 36 -13.52 7.00 -4.41
CA ALA A 36 -14.37 7.05 -3.22
C ALA A 36 -13.81 7.96 -2.11
N VAL A 37 -12.49 8.13 -2.02
CA VAL A 37 -11.86 9.06 -1.07
C VAL A 37 -11.57 10.42 -1.71
N PHE A 38 -11.11 10.44 -2.96
CA PHE A 38 -10.71 11.65 -3.68
C PHE A 38 -11.89 12.61 -3.91
N ILE A 39 -13.04 12.10 -4.35
CA ILE A 39 -14.21 12.92 -4.68
C ILE A 39 -14.77 13.65 -3.44
N PRO A 40 -15.04 12.96 -2.31
CA PRO A 40 -15.55 13.64 -1.11
C PRO A 40 -14.58 14.69 -0.57
N ILE A 41 -13.27 14.43 -0.59
CA ILE A 41 -12.28 15.38 -0.09
C ILE A 41 -12.31 16.67 -0.93
N ILE A 42 -12.26 16.57 -2.26
CA ILE A 42 -12.23 17.78 -3.12
C ILE A 42 -13.56 18.54 -3.08
N TYR A 43 -14.68 17.83 -3.01
CA TYR A 43 -15.99 18.44 -3.10
C TYR A 43 -16.46 19.04 -1.78
N LEU A 44 -16.20 18.35 -0.66
CA LEU A 44 -16.69 18.74 0.67
C LEU A 44 -15.62 19.42 1.53
N GLY A 45 -14.33 19.19 1.21
CA GLY A 45 -13.21 19.70 1.97
C GLY A 45 -13.10 21.23 1.96
N PRO A 46 -12.55 21.82 3.04
CA PRO A 46 -12.19 23.24 3.03
C PRO A 46 -11.13 23.49 1.94
N ARG A 47 -11.08 24.70 1.40
CA ARG A 47 -10.09 25.06 0.37
C ARG A 47 -9.04 25.99 0.95
N ALA A 48 -7.80 25.51 1.00
CA ALA A 48 -6.64 26.31 1.36
C ALA A 48 -6.18 27.19 0.18
N ASP A 49 -5.41 28.22 0.49
CA ASP A 49 -4.84 29.11 -0.53
C ASP A 49 -3.61 28.47 -1.20
N ALA A 50 -3.41 28.74 -2.49
CA ALA A 50 -2.28 28.17 -3.24
C ALA A 50 -0.92 28.54 -2.62
N ARG A 51 -0.80 29.74 -2.02
CA ARG A 51 0.43 30.14 -1.32
C ARG A 51 0.71 29.26 -0.11
N SER A 52 -0.31 28.90 0.66
CA SER A 52 -0.15 28.01 1.82
C SER A 52 0.28 26.60 1.41
N VAL A 53 -0.13 26.13 0.22
CA VAL A 53 0.22 24.78 -0.25
C VAL A 53 1.62 24.74 -0.87
N PHE A 54 1.99 25.70 -1.71
CA PHE A 54 3.22 25.63 -2.49
C PHE A 54 4.42 26.37 -1.89
N ILE A 55 4.18 27.36 -1.01
CA ILE A 55 5.23 28.25 -0.51
C ILE A 55 5.47 28.06 0.98
N GLN A 56 4.44 27.73 1.75
CA GLN A 56 4.57 27.62 3.19
C GLN A 56 5.22 26.29 3.60
N THR A 57 6.30 26.38 4.36
CA THR A 57 7.00 25.22 4.92
C THR A 57 6.71 25.06 6.40
N TYR A 58 6.58 23.82 6.86
CA TYR A 58 6.30 23.50 8.26
C TYR A 58 7.40 22.63 8.86
N ASN A 59 7.90 23.00 10.03
CA ASN A 59 8.83 22.18 10.84
C ASN A 59 8.20 21.86 12.20
N LEU A 60 7.11 21.10 12.16
CA LEU A 60 6.34 20.76 13.36
C LEU A 60 7.00 19.66 14.20
N GLY A 61 8.02 18.99 13.65
CA GLY A 61 8.81 17.97 14.35
C GLY A 61 9.97 18.53 15.18
N GLY A 62 10.20 19.85 15.17
CA GLY A 62 11.29 20.47 15.93
C GLY A 62 12.69 20.12 15.42
N TRP A 63 12.82 19.79 14.14
CA TRP A 63 14.12 19.50 13.53
C TRP A 63 14.98 20.77 13.47
N ARG A 64 16.30 20.61 13.36
CA ARG A 64 17.23 21.75 13.35
C ARG A 64 16.94 22.76 12.22
N ASP A 65 16.55 22.26 11.06
CA ASP A 65 16.26 23.06 9.88
C ASP A 65 15.19 22.38 9.00
N VAL A 66 14.57 23.17 8.11
CA VAL A 66 13.50 22.69 7.23
C VAL A 66 14.01 21.58 6.29
N THR A 67 15.27 21.63 5.86
CA THR A 67 15.85 20.59 4.98
C THR A 67 15.84 19.22 5.66
N LEU A 68 16.27 19.15 6.91
CA LEU A 68 16.21 17.90 7.68
C LEU A 68 14.76 17.44 7.87
N ALA A 69 13.83 18.35 8.17
CA ALA A 69 12.41 18.02 8.27
C ALA A 69 11.86 17.44 6.94
N THR A 70 12.25 18.01 5.80
CA THR A 70 11.89 17.52 4.47
C THR A 70 12.47 16.13 4.19
N LEU A 71 13.74 15.89 4.53
CA LEU A 71 14.38 14.57 4.35
C LEU A 71 13.70 13.49 5.19
N VAL A 72 13.30 13.81 6.43
CA VAL A 72 12.53 12.90 7.28
C VAL A 72 11.15 12.64 6.68
N GLY A 73 10.49 13.67 6.15
CA GLY A 73 9.20 13.55 5.46
C GLY A 73 9.26 12.66 4.21
N LEU A 74 10.38 12.69 3.47
CA LEU A 74 10.59 11.90 2.26
C LEU A 74 10.55 10.38 2.51
N LYS A 75 10.83 9.93 3.74
CA LYS A 75 10.73 8.51 4.13
C LYS A 75 9.37 7.90 3.76
N GLY A 76 8.28 8.65 3.91
CA GLY A 76 6.94 8.18 3.56
C GLY A 76 6.79 7.88 2.06
N THR A 77 7.40 8.72 1.22
CA THR A 77 7.40 8.56 -0.24
C THR A 77 8.17 7.32 -0.67
N VAL A 78 9.31 7.04 -0.05
CA VAL A 78 10.12 5.83 -0.36
C VAL A 78 9.35 4.55 -0.05
N ALA A 79 8.58 4.54 1.05
CA ALA A 79 7.80 3.37 1.46
C ALA A 79 6.74 2.97 0.41
N MET A 80 6.29 3.90 -0.46
CA MET A 80 5.34 3.60 -1.53
C MET A 80 5.93 2.74 -2.66
N PHE A 81 7.26 2.66 -2.77
CA PHE A 81 7.95 1.85 -3.79
C PHE A 81 8.30 0.44 -3.30
N LEU A 82 8.05 0.11 -2.02
CA LEU A 82 8.52 -1.15 -1.42
C LEU A 82 7.90 -2.41 -2.04
N GLY A 83 6.82 -2.30 -2.81
CA GLY A 83 6.13 -3.45 -3.43
C GLY A 83 6.49 -3.72 -4.89
N THR A 84 7.36 -2.92 -5.52
CA THR A 84 7.58 -3.01 -6.98
C THR A 84 8.36 -4.25 -7.41
N ASP A 85 9.18 -4.82 -6.53
CA ASP A 85 9.97 -6.03 -6.77
C ASP A 85 9.13 -7.32 -6.71
N GLY A 86 7.95 -7.28 -6.10
CA GLY A 86 6.98 -8.38 -6.04
C GLY A 86 6.70 -9.02 -7.40
N VAL A 87 6.57 -8.19 -8.45
CA VAL A 87 6.30 -8.66 -9.82
C VAL A 87 7.46 -9.49 -10.39
N VAL A 88 8.70 -9.17 -9.99
CA VAL A 88 9.90 -9.90 -10.46
C VAL A 88 9.91 -11.31 -9.90
N HIS A 89 9.48 -11.50 -8.65
CA HIS A 89 9.38 -12.82 -8.03
C HIS A 89 8.32 -13.73 -8.68
N MET A 90 7.38 -13.15 -9.42
CA MET A 90 6.32 -13.86 -10.15
C MET A 90 6.57 -13.89 -11.66
N ALA A 91 7.74 -13.45 -12.14
CA ALA A 91 8.05 -13.39 -13.56
C ALA A 91 8.01 -14.76 -14.24
N GLU A 92 8.27 -15.85 -13.52
CA GLU A 92 8.21 -17.22 -14.04
C GLU A 92 6.78 -17.66 -14.40
N GLU A 93 5.75 -17.01 -13.85
CA GLU A 93 4.33 -17.31 -14.08
C GLU A 93 3.72 -16.47 -15.22
N VAL A 94 4.51 -15.53 -15.79
CA VAL A 94 4.06 -14.58 -16.80
C VAL A 94 4.57 -14.99 -18.18
N ALA A 95 3.66 -15.18 -19.14
CA ALA A 95 4.03 -15.40 -20.53
C ALA A 95 4.79 -14.17 -21.09
N ASN A 96 5.92 -14.40 -21.77
CA ASN A 96 6.80 -13.34 -22.29
C ASN A 96 7.26 -12.33 -21.21
N SER A 97 7.66 -12.85 -20.05
CA SER A 97 8.05 -12.06 -18.88
C SER A 97 9.15 -11.00 -19.16
N SER A 98 10.08 -11.27 -20.07
CA SER A 98 11.15 -10.33 -20.47
C SER A 98 10.64 -9.00 -21.03
N VAL A 99 9.42 -8.98 -21.57
CA VAL A 99 8.76 -7.77 -22.09
C VAL A 99 7.63 -7.35 -21.16
N VAL A 100 6.78 -8.28 -20.74
CA VAL A 100 5.56 -7.95 -19.99
C VAL A 100 5.88 -7.40 -18.59
N VAL A 101 6.85 -7.98 -17.88
CA VAL A 101 7.19 -7.56 -16.50
C VAL A 101 7.70 -6.11 -16.47
N PRO A 102 8.71 -5.71 -17.27
CA PRO A 102 9.17 -4.32 -17.29
C PRO A 102 8.09 -3.31 -17.64
N HIS A 103 7.26 -3.60 -18.65
CA HIS A 103 6.16 -2.70 -19.03
C HIS A 103 5.12 -2.58 -17.92
N SER A 104 4.74 -3.69 -17.29
CA SER A 104 3.78 -3.70 -16.19
C SER A 104 4.27 -2.88 -14.99
N MET A 105 5.56 -2.98 -14.66
CA MET A 105 6.19 -2.16 -13.61
C MET A 105 6.13 -0.67 -13.95
N LEU A 106 6.49 -0.28 -15.18
CA LEU A 106 6.47 1.12 -15.61
C LEU A 106 5.05 1.70 -15.60
N PHE A 107 4.06 0.97 -16.11
CA PHE A 107 2.66 1.40 -16.07
C PHE A 107 2.14 1.51 -14.64
N ALA A 108 2.44 0.54 -13.78
CA ALA A 108 2.04 0.57 -12.38
C ALA A 108 2.63 1.79 -11.65
N ILE A 109 3.92 2.08 -11.86
CA ILE A 109 4.59 3.24 -11.27
C ILE A 109 3.99 4.55 -11.81
N ALA A 110 3.79 4.66 -13.12
CA ALA A 110 3.25 5.87 -13.74
C ALA A 110 1.82 6.16 -13.26
N ILE A 111 0.94 5.16 -13.31
CA ILE A 111 -0.46 5.30 -12.88
C ILE A 111 -0.53 5.65 -11.39
N ASN A 112 0.09 4.85 -10.52
CA ASN A 112 0.08 5.12 -9.08
C ASN A 112 0.78 6.44 -8.71
N GLY A 113 1.83 6.82 -9.45
CA GLY A 113 2.51 8.10 -9.27
C GLY A 113 1.59 9.28 -9.56
N ILE A 114 0.85 9.25 -10.68
CA ILE A 114 -0.10 10.29 -11.05
C ILE A 114 -1.27 10.35 -10.07
N LEU A 115 -1.89 9.20 -9.74
CA LEU A 115 -3.01 9.16 -8.79
C LEU A 115 -2.57 9.61 -7.39
N GLY A 116 -1.44 9.11 -6.90
CA GLY A 116 -0.88 9.49 -5.61
C GLY A 116 -0.53 10.97 -5.52
N PHE A 117 0.04 11.54 -6.59
CA PHE A 117 0.34 12.98 -6.65
C PHE A 117 -0.94 13.83 -6.66
N ALA A 118 -1.96 13.44 -7.43
CA ALA A 118 -3.26 14.11 -7.41
C ALA A 118 -3.90 14.06 -6.02
N MET A 119 -3.86 12.90 -5.35
CA MET A 119 -4.35 12.73 -3.98
C MET A 119 -3.60 13.62 -2.99
N LEU A 120 -2.27 13.70 -3.10
CA LEU A 120 -1.43 14.53 -2.25
C LEU A 120 -1.82 16.01 -2.38
N ILE A 121 -1.97 16.51 -3.61
CA ILE A 121 -2.43 17.87 -3.85
C ILE A 121 -3.80 18.10 -3.21
N ALA A 122 -4.76 17.19 -3.45
CA ALA A 122 -6.09 17.30 -2.85
C ALA A 122 -6.02 17.39 -1.32
N PHE A 123 -5.26 16.50 -0.67
CA PHE A 123 -5.06 16.54 0.77
C PHE A 123 -4.42 17.84 1.25
N LEU A 124 -3.40 18.37 0.58
CA LEU A 124 -2.76 19.62 0.99
C LEU A 124 -3.73 20.81 0.90
N PHE A 125 -4.60 20.84 -0.12
CA PHE A 125 -5.61 21.88 -0.24
C PHE A 125 -6.74 21.74 0.78
N THR A 126 -7.00 20.55 1.33
CA THR A 126 -8.12 20.29 2.24
C THR A 126 -7.73 19.97 3.67
N ALA A 127 -6.44 19.92 3.99
CA ALA A 127 -5.92 19.56 5.31
C ALA A 127 -6.35 20.53 6.42
N GLY A 128 -6.53 21.82 6.09
CA GLY A 128 -6.81 22.86 7.08
C GLY A 128 -5.60 23.15 7.96
N ASP A 129 -5.81 23.27 9.27
CA ASP A 129 -4.75 23.61 10.22
C ASP A 129 -3.92 22.37 10.65
N PHE A 130 -2.67 22.30 10.18
CA PHE A 130 -1.74 21.21 10.53
C PHE A 130 -1.46 21.10 12.04
N THR A 131 -1.51 22.19 12.79
CA THR A 131 -1.33 22.17 14.24
C THR A 131 -2.49 21.48 14.94
N ALA A 132 -3.72 21.70 14.46
CA ALA A 132 -4.91 21.00 14.95
C ALA A 132 -4.87 19.51 14.59
N ILE A 133 -4.42 19.17 13.38
CA ILE A 133 -4.25 17.77 12.94
C ILE A 133 -3.27 17.02 13.85
N LEU A 134 -2.12 17.60 14.17
CA LEU A 134 -1.10 16.97 15.02
C LEU A 134 -1.53 16.82 16.49
N LYS A 135 -2.38 17.72 16.97
CA LYS A 135 -2.96 17.66 18.32
C LYS A 135 -4.23 16.80 18.39
N SER A 136 -4.75 16.37 17.25
CA SER A 136 -5.98 15.58 17.20
C SER A 136 -5.76 14.22 17.88
N GLN A 137 -6.82 13.68 18.49
CA GLN A 137 -6.79 12.33 19.07
C GLN A 137 -6.89 11.22 18.02
N ALA A 138 -6.91 11.57 16.73
CA ALA A 138 -6.95 10.59 15.66
C ALA A 138 -5.62 9.83 15.60
N THR A 139 -5.70 8.50 15.54
CA THR A 139 -4.51 7.62 15.41
C THR A 139 -3.68 7.96 14.18
N PHE A 140 -4.35 8.40 13.11
CA PHE A 140 -3.69 8.81 11.87
C PHE A 140 -4.22 10.17 11.39
N PRO A 141 -3.35 11.10 10.97
CA PRO A 141 -3.72 12.44 10.50
C PRO A 141 -4.80 12.46 9.42
N PHE A 142 -4.78 11.51 8.48
CA PHE A 142 -5.73 11.46 7.38
C PHE A 142 -7.18 11.25 7.85
N MET A 143 -7.40 10.54 8.98
CA MET A 143 -8.74 10.31 9.52
C MET A 143 -9.39 11.62 9.98
N HIS A 144 -8.59 12.52 10.56
CA HIS A 144 -9.04 13.85 10.96
C HIS A 144 -9.35 14.72 9.74
N ILE A 145 -8.56 14.61 8.67
CA ILE A 145 -8.82 15.34 7.42
C ILE A 145 -10.10 14.83 6.75
N LEU A 146 -10.35 13.52 6.77
CA LEU A 146 -11.60 12.94 6.27
C LEU A 146 -12.80 13.40 7.10
N GLU A 147 -12.69 13.41 8.42
CA GLU A 147 -13.77 13.88 9.30
C GLU A 147 -14.06 15.37 9.12
N SER A 148 -13.02 16.21 9.07
CA SER A 148 -13.17 17.65 8.85
C SER A 148 -13.71 17.99 7.46
N SER A 149 -13.32 17.23 6.42
CA SER A 149 -13.80 17.43 5.05
C SER A 149 -15.25 16.97 4.89
N THR A 150 -15.60 15.77 5.38
CA THR A 150 -16.95 15.22 5.26
C THR A 150 -17.93 15.77 6.29
N LYS A 151 -17.44 16.43 7.34
CA LYS A 151 -18.19 16.87 8.53
C LYS A 151 -19.02 15.76 9.19
N SER A 152 -18.63 14.51 8.97
CA SER A 152 -19.36 13.32 9.42
C SER A 152 -18.41 12.25 9.95
N LYS A 153 -18.57 11.90 11.22
CA LYS A 153 -17.82 10.81 11.86
C LYS A 153 -18.10 9.48 11.18
N GLY A 154 -19.36 9.20 10.83
CA GLY A 154 -19.74 7.96 10.17
C GLY A 154 -19.07 7.78 8.81
N ALA A 155 -19.07 8.83 7.98
CA ALA A 155 -18.40 8.79 6.68
C ALA A 155 -16.89 8.61 6.82
N SER A 156 -16.25 9.34 7.75
CA SER A 156 -14.82 9.18 8.03
C SER A 156 -14.46 7.76 8.48
N ILE A 157 -15.27 7.14 9.34
CA ILE A 157 -15.06 5.75 9.80
C ILE A 157 -15.16 4.76 8.63
N VAL A 158 -16.16 4.89 7.77
CA VAL A 158 -16.35 4.00 6.62
C VAL A 158 -15.21 4.13 5.60
N LEU A 159 -14.81 5.35 5.27
CA LEU A 159 -13.69 5.58 4.34
C LEU A 159 -12.36 5.09 4.93
N SER A 160 -12.12 5.35 6.21
CA SER A 160 -10.91 4.91 6.89
C SER A 160 -10.85 3.39 7.06
N SER A 161 -11.98 2.71 7.31
CA SER A 161 -12.03 1.25 7.40
C SER A 161 -11.80 0.59 6.04
N MET A 162 -12.35 1.16 4.96
CA MET A 162 -12.05 0.73 3.60
C MET A 162 -10.55 0.79 3.30
N MET A 163 -9.88 1.89 3.66
CA MET A 163 -8.42 2.02 3.52
C MET A 163 -7.66 0.97 4.35
N ALA A 164 -8.09 0.70 5.58
CA ALA A 164 -7.48 -0.31 6.44
C ALA A 164 -7.62 -1.73 5.86
N ILE A 165 -8.78 -2.06 5.29
CA ILE A 165 -9.02 -3.33 4.58
C ILE A 165 -8.09 -3.43 3.37
N MET A 166 -7.99 -2.38 2.56
CA MET A 166 -7.10 -2.35 1.40
C MET A 166 -5.63 -2.55 1.79
N GLN A 167 -5.20 -1.94 2.89
CA GLN A 167 -3.85 -2.12 3.42
C GLN A 167 -3.59 -3.56 3.89
N ALA A 168 -4.60 -4.23 4.46
CA ALA A 168 -4.51 -5.64 4.83
C ALA A 168 -4.40 -6.54 3.58
N CYS A 169 -5.18 -6.25 2.54
CA CYS A 169 -5.10 -6.92 1.25
C CYS A 169 -3.71 -6.78 0.60
N ALA A 170 -3.11 -5.59 0.63
CA ALA A 170 -1.74 -5.39 0.17
C ALA A 170 -0.73 -6.20 1.00
N GLY A 171 -0.94 -6.30 2.32
CA GLY A 171 -0.13 -7.13 3.21
C GLY A 171 -0.20 -8.62 2.87
N LEU A 172 -1.38 -9.13 2.47
CA LEU A 172 -1.54 -10.50 1.98
C LEU A 172 -0.65 -10.77 0.76
N GLY A 173 -0.68 -9.87 -0.24
CA GLY A 173 0.16 -9.98 -1.44
C GLY A 173 1.66 -9.97 -1.12
N GLY A 174 2.08 -9.07 -0.23
CA GLY A 174 3.48 -9.01 0.22
C GLY A 174 3.95 -10.29 0.92
N ILE A 175 3.12 -10.86 1.81
CA ILE A 175 3.44 -12.14 2.47
C ILE A 175 3.46 -13.29 1.45
N SER A 176 2.57 -13.31 0.47
CA SER A 176 2.57 -14.29 -0.61
C SER A 176 3.86 -14.27 -1.42
N SER A 177 4.26 -13.10 -1.92
CA SER A 177 5.52 -12.93 -2.64
C SER A 177 6.73 -13.31 -1.79
N GLY A 178 6.81 -12.81 -0.55
CA GLY A 178 7.91 -13.10 0.36
C GLY A 178 8.03 -14.59 0.74
N SER A 179 6.90 -15.30 0.87
CA SER A 179 6.92 -16.73 1.16
C SER A 179 7.39 -17.58 -0.03
N ARG A 180 7.11 -17.17 -1.27
CA ARG A 180 7.69 -17.80 -2.48
C ARG A 180 9.21 -17.61 -2.53
N MET A 181 9.69 -16.39 -2.27
CA MET A 181 11.13 -16.09 -2.23
C MET A 181 11.84 -16.88 -1.12
N LEU A 182 11.25 -16.94 0.08
CA LEU A 182 11.78 -17.72 1.19
C LEU A 182 11.88 -19.22 0.86
N TRP A 183 10.88 -19.76 0.17
CA TRP A 183 10.90 -21.15 -0.28
C TRP A 183 12.00 -21.39 -1.33
N ALA A 184 12.15 -20.49 -2.32
CA ALA A 184 13.19 -20.58 -3.33
C ALA A 184 14.61 -20.61 -2.72
N PHE A 185 14.90 -19.73 -1.75
CA PHE A 185 16.19 -19.76 -1.04
C PHE A 185 16.38 -21.01 -0.17
N SER A 186 15.31 -21.58 0.38
CA SER A 186 15.39 -22.84 1.13
C SER A 186 15.80 -24.01 0.24
N ARG A 187 15.40 -24.01 -1.04
CA ARG A 187 15.82 -25.00 -2.06
C ARG A 187 17.31 -24.93 -2.34
N GLU A 188 17.88 -23.73 -2.27
CA GLU A 188 19.32 -23.48 -2.46
C GLU A 188 20.15 -23.67 -1.18
N ARG A 189 19.53 -24.06 -0.06
CA ARG A 189 20.19 -24.20 1.26
C ARG A 189 20.85 -22.91 1.76
N ALA A 190 20.40 -21.75 1.26
CA ALA A 190 20.95 -20.45 1.59
C ALA A 190 20.50 -19.92 2.97
N LEU A 191 19.59 -20.63 3.67
CA LEU A 191 18.98 -20.20 4.93
C LEU A 191 19.30 -21.14 6.11
N PRO A 192 19.50 -20.59 7.32
CA PRO A 192 19.49 -21.40 8.54
C PRO A 192 18.11 -22.05 8.72
N GLY A 193 18.08 -23.36 9.02
CA GLY A 193 16.81 -24.10 9.12
C GLY A 193 16.16 -24.48 7.78
N TRP A 194 16.88 -24.36 6.65
CA TRP A 194 16.38 -24.71 5.30
C TRP A 194 15.67 -26.06 5.22
N ARG A 195 16.11 -27.07 5.99
CA ARG A 195 15.49 -28.40 6.04
C ARG A 195 14.02 -28.38 6.50
N TRP A 196 13.64 -27.46 7.38
CA TRP A 196 12.27 -27.34 7.91
C TRP A 196 11.36 -26.62 6.90
N ILE A 197 11.87 -25.54 6.29
CA ILE A 197 11.17 -24.74 5.28
C ILE A 197 10.97 -25.54 3.99
N HIS A 198 11.99 -26.30 3.57
CA HIS A 198 11.91 -27.19 2.41
C HIS A 198 10.91 -28.35 2.61
N LYS A 199 10.62 -28.74 3.86
CA LYS A 199 9.75 -29.87 4.19
C LYS A 199 8.26 -29.51 4.21
N VAL A 200 7.87 -28.30 3.83
CA VAL A 200 6.48 -27.94 3.55
C VAL A 200 6.05 -28.63 2.25
N ARG A 201 5.89 -29.96 2.32
CA ARG A 201 5.37 -30.80 1.24
C ARG A 201 4.46 -31.86 1.86
N GLY A 202 3.17 -31.61 1.72
CA GLY A 202 2.11 -32.53 2.12
C GLY A 202 0.75 -31.85 2.03
N ALA A 203 -0.03 -32.22 1.01
CA ALA A 203 -1.50 -32.10 0.91
C ALA A 203 -2.16 -31.06 -0.03
N ARG A 204 -1.46 -30.20 -0.79
CA ARG A 204 -2.13 -29.43 -1.87
C ARG A 204 -1.27 -29.36 -3.14
N HIS A 205 -1.53 -30.32 -4.03
CA HIS A 205 -1.15 -30.29 -5.45
C HIS A 205 -1.87 -29.12 -6.15
N THR A 206 -1.14 -28.07 -6.52
CA THR A 206 -1.43 -27.06 -7.56
C THR A 206 -0.30 -26.04 -7.39
N TYR A 207 0.77 -25.97 -8.19
CA TYR A 207 0.83 -25.73 -9.63
C TYR A 207 2.09 -26.41 -10.23
N ILE A 208 1.97 -27.64 -10.75
CA ILE A 208 3.04 -28.30 -11.54
C ILE A 208 2.47 -28.89 -12.84
N HIS A 209 1.35 -28.36 -13.35
CA HIS A 209 0.82 -28.74 -14.66
C HIS A 209 0.61 -27.51 -15.51
N ALA A 210 1.70 -26.89 -15.94
CA ALA A 210 1.74 -26.02 -17.13
C ALA A 210 3.19 -25.75 -17.59
N ILE A 211 4.07 -26.76 -17.66
CA ILE A 211 5.26 -26.68 -18.54
C ILE A 211 5.59 -28.10 -19.02
N ASN A 212 4.97 -28.48 -20.15
CA ASN A 212 5.60 -29.29 -21.17
C ASN A 212 5.15 -28.73 -22.52
#